data_AF-A0A151ZSJ0-F1
#
_entry.id   AF-A0A151ZSJ0-F1
#
_cell.length_a   1.000
_cell.length_b   1.000
_cell.length_c   1.000
_cell.angle_alpha   90.00
_cell.angle_beta   90.00
_cell.angle_gamma   90.00
#
_symmetry.space_group_name_H-M   'P 1'
#
loop_
_entity.id
_entity.type
_entity.pdbx_description
1 polymer ?
#
loop_
_entity_poly.entity_id
_entity_poly.type
_entity_poly.pdbx_seq_one_letter_code
_entity_poly.pdbx_strand_id
1 'polypeptide(L)'
;MEPTITTDKEKEFIELLQNASPSDKLALFFNLQEQRSSINNKFNDGFKTFLKNSDEKEYQDLCTSVTTLLSNISKEIIKIEESLQSSHPKWSLVIKDIRELEKQKFILTTHYQILKTEINANTQLQKEHNFSEGNCFNEHVKECENKVTIVHNEIFKYTEMIIEKLDELKYELNDYFNSIGEYEPTPNTNTKCSHDHDHSNHHH
;
A
#
# COMPACT_ATOMS: atom_id res chain seq x y z
N MET A 1 -30.65 -9.54 -12.50
CA MET A 1 -30.42 -8.09 -12.70
C MET A 1 -29.53 -7.63 -11.56
N GLU A 2 -28.22 -7.65 -11.77
CA GLU A 2 -27.27 -7.10 -10.80
C GLU A 2 -27.25 -5.57 -10.94
N PRO A 3 -27.20 -4.82 -9.83
CA PRO A 3 -27.30 -3.37 -9.88
C PRO A 3 -25.98 -2.77 -10.38
N THR A 4 -26.11 -1.92 -11.39
CA THR A 4 -25.08 -1.12 -12.08
C THR A 4 -24.48 -0.05 -11.17
N ILE A 5 -23.89 -0.42 -10.03
CA ILE A 5 -23.35 0.52 -9.00
C ILE A 5 -21.83 0.77 -9.18
N THR A 6 -21.16 0.02 -10.06
CA THR A 6 -19.69 0.07 -10.19
C THR A 6 -19.17 1.18 -11.10
N THR A 7 -19.89 1.53 -12.18
CA THR A 7 -19.39 2.49 -13.17
C THR A 7 -19.46 3.94 -12.70
N ASP A 8 -20.46 4.28 -11.89
CA ASP A 8 -20.68 5.67 -11.45
C ASP A 8 -19.68 6.07 -10.36
N LYS A 9 -19.38 5.17 -9.41
CA LYS A 9 -18.36 5.40 -8.38
C LYS A 9 -16.95 5.53 -8.97
N GLU A 10 -16.62 4.75 -10.00
CA GLU A 10 -15.32 4.85 -10.67
C GLU A 10 -15.17 6.20 -11.38
N LYS A 11 -16.23 6.69 -12.03
CA LYS A 11 -16.24 8.02 -12.66
C LYS A 11 -16.09 9.13 -11.62
N GLU A 12 -16.86 9.10 -10.54
CA GLU A 12 -16.76 10.07 -9.44
C GLU A 12 -15.35 10.13 -8.87
N PHE A 13 -14.71 8.96 -8.68
CA PHE A 13 -13.33 8.91 -8.20
C PHE A 13 -12.34 9.53 -9.20
N ILE A 14 -12.48 9.26 -10.50
CA ILE A 14 -11.65 9.87 -11.54
C ILE A 14 -11.83 11.38 -11.59
N GLU A 15 -13.06 11.89 -11.52
CA GLU A 15 -13.36 13.32 -11.49
C GLU A 15 -12.76 13.99 -10.24
N LEU A 16 -12.81 13.31 -9.09
CA LEU A 16 -12.14 13.76 -7.87
C LEU A 16 -10.62 13.87 -8.08
N LEU A 17 -9.99 12.86 -8.70
CA LEU A 17 -8.55 12.90 -8.99
C LEU A 17 -8.17 13.98 -10.01
N GLN A 18 -9.04 14.34 -10.94
CA GLN A 18 -8.74 15.41 -11.91
C GLN A 18 -8.64 16.78 -11.23
N ASN A 19 -9.44 17.02 -10.18
CA ASN A 19 -9.49 18.29 -9.46
C ASN A 19 -8.58 18.33 -8.22
N ALA A 20 -8.11 17.18 -7.75
CA ALA A 20 -7.24 17.07 -6.58
C ALA A 20 -5.80 17.55 -6.87
N SER A 21 -5.20 18.22 -5.88
CA SER A 21 -3.77 18.55 -5.93
C SER A 21 -2.91 17.28 -5.89
N PRO A 22 -1.65 17.32 -6.35
CA PRO A 22 -0.73 16.19 -6.23
C PRO A 22 -0.56 15.67 -4.80
N SER A 23 -0.50 16.56 -3.81
CA SER A 23 -0.41 16.18 -2.40
C SER A 23 -1.69 15.50 -1.89
N ASP A 24 -2.87 15.95 -2.32
CA ASP A 24 -4.14 15.31 -1.94
C ASP A 24 -4.23 13.90 -2.52
N LYS A 25 -3.75 13.69 -3.75
CA LYS A 25 -3.67 12.35 -4.37
C LYS A 25 -2.77 11.41 -3.57
N LEU A 26 -1.65 11.90 -3.06
CA LEU A 26 -0.78 11.13 -2.18
C LEU A 26 -1.42 10.85 -0.82
N ALA A 27 -2.14 11.81 -0.24
CA ALA A 27 -2.89 11.58 1.00
C ALA A 27 -3.94 10.48 0.82
N LEU A 28 -4.67 10.48 -0.30
CA LEU A 28 -5.60 9.39 -0.67
C LEU A 28 -4.87 8.05 -0.80
N PHE A 29 -3.71 8.03 -1.46
CA PHE A 29 -2.87 6.83 -1.56
C PHE A 29 -2.48 6.28 -0.19
N PHE A 30 -2.00 7.12 0.73
CA PHE A 30 -1.61 6.66 2.07
C PHE A 30 -2.79 6.11 2.88
N ASN A 31 -3.97 6.75 2.78
CA ASN A 31 -5.20 6.21 3.39
C ASN A 31 -5.55 4.83 2.81
N LEU A 32 -5.45 4.65 1.49
CA LEU A 32 -5.68 3.36 0.86
C LEU A 32 -4.67 2.29 1.29
N GLN A 33 -3.42 2.67 1.58
CA GLN A 33 -2.41 1.76 2.14
C GLN A 33 -2.73 1.36 3.58
N GLU A 34 -3.21 2.29 4.40
CA GLU A 34 -3.67 1.99 5.76
C GLU A 34 -4.86 1.02 5.74
N GLN A 35 -5.85 1.26 4.87
CA GLN A 35 -6.98 0.34 4.67
C GLN A 35 -6.52 -1.04 4.22
N ARG A 36 -5.57 -1.12 3.27
CA ARG A 36 -4.97 -2.37 2.82
C ARG A 36 -4.29 -3.13 3.96
N SER A 37 -3.53 -2.43 4.80
CA SER A 37 -2.88 -3.01 5.98
C SER A 37 -3.91 -3.60 6.94
N SER A 38 -4.98 -2.86 7.24
CA SER A 38 -6.09 -3.33 8.08
C SER A 38 -6.76 -4.59 7.53
N ILE A 39 -7.03 -4.64 6.22
CA ILE A 39 -7.61 -5.81 5.55
C ILE A 39 -6.67 -7.02 5.63
N ASN A 40 -5.38 -6.84 5.41
CA ASN A 40 -4.38 -7.91 5.53
C ASN A 40 -4.30 -8.45 6.95
N ASN A 41 -4.39 -7.59 7.97
CA ASN A 41 -4.44 -8.01 9.36
C ASN A 41 -5.69 -8.86 9.64
N LYS A 42 -6.86 -8.39 9.18
CA LYS A 42 -8.11 -9.16 9.27
C LYS A 42 -8.00 -10.51 8.59
N PHE A 43 -7.36 -10.58 7.42
CA PHE A 43 -7.15 -11.82 6.70
C PHE A 43 -6.28 -12.81 7.50
N ASN A 44 -5.17 -12.32 8.06
CA ASN A 44 -4.28 -13.13 8.88
C ASN A 44 -4.96 -13.63 10.17
N ASP A 45 -5.74 -12.79 10.83
CA ASP A 45 -6.44 -13.16 12.06
C ASP A 45 -7.60 -14.13 11.80
N GLY A 46 -8.32 -13.94 10.69
CA GLY A 46 -9.30 -14.90 10.22
C GLY A 46 -8.68 -16.26 9.90
N PHE A 47 -7.49 -16.29 9.28
CA PHE A 47 -6.77 -17.54 9.05
C PHE A 47 -6.35 -18.24 10.34
N LYS A 48 -5.86 -17.51 11.34
CA LYS A 48 -5.55 -18.08 12.67
C LYS A 48 -6.79 -18.66 13.34
N THR A 49 -7.95 -18.05 13.12
CA THR A 49 -9.23 -18.53 13.65
C THR A 49 -9.66 -19.80 12.93
N PHE A 50 -9.58 -19.81 11.60
CA PHE A 50 -9.81 -20.99 10.75
C PHE A 50 -8.97 -22.19 11.19
N LEU A 51 -7.67 -22.01 11.42
CA LEU A 51 -6.80 -23.11 11.88
C LEU A 51 -7.22 -23.71 13.23
N LYS A 52 -7.99 -22.98 14.05
CA LYS A 52 -8.47 -23.44 15.37
C LYS A 52 -9.84 -24.10 15.31
N ASN A 53 -10.78 -23.54 14.53
CA ASN A 53 -12.17 -23.98 14.50
C ASN A 53 -12.50 -24.87 13.30
N SER A 54 -11.64 -24.92 12.28
CA SER A 54 -11.85 -25.59 11.01
C SER A 54 -13.16 -25.20 10.30
N ASP A 55 -13.67 -23.97 10.52
CA ASP A 55 -14.86 -23.48 9.82
C ASP A 55 -14.49 -23.02 8.41
N GLU A 56 -14.53 -23.96 7.47
CA GLU A 56 -14.20 -23.71 6.06
C GLU A 56 -15.14 -22.68 5.41
N LYS A 57 -16.42 -22.68 5.77
CA LYS A 57 -17.40 -21.80 5.15
C LYS A 57 -17.14 -20.36 5.56
N GLU A 58 -16.98 -20.11 6.87
CA GLU A 58 -16.65 -18.78 7.38
C GLU A 58 -15.34 -18.26 6.75
N TYR A 59 -14.33 -19.13 6.64
CA TYR A 59 -13.05 -18.76 6.06
C TYR A 59 -13.13 -18.47 4.55
N GLN A 60 -13.90 -19.23 3.78
CA GLN A 60 -14.14 -18.97 2.36
C GLN A 60 -14.88 -17.64 2.15
N ASP A 61 -15.90 -17.37 2.95
CA ASP A 61 -16.63 -16.09 2.91
C ASP A 61 -15.69 -14.91 3.20
N LEU A 62 -14.78 -15.07 4.17
CA LEU A 62 -13.72 -14.09 4.44
C LEU A 62 -12.77 -13.92 3.25
N CYS A 63 -12.29 -15.00 2.64
CA CYS A 63 -11.37 -14.96 1.51
C CYS A 63 -11.97 -14.18 0.33
N THR A 64 -13.24 -14.43 0.01
CA THR A 64 -13.98 -13.68 -1.01
C THR A 64 -14.05 -12.20 -0.65
N SER A 65 -14.46 -11.88 0.59
CA SER A 65 -14.57 -10.50 1.05
C SER A 65 -13.24 -9.74 0.98
N VAL A 66 -12.16 -10.33 1.50
CA VAL A 66 -10.80 -9.75 1.49
C VAL A 66 -10.33 -9.52 0.06
N THR A 67 -10.47 -10.53 -0.82
CA THR A 67 -10.01 -10.43 -2.21
C THR A 67 -10.76 -9.34 -2.97
N THR A 68 -12.07 -9.20 -2.76
CA THR A 68 -12.85 -8.11 -3.35
C THR A 68 -12.38 -6.74 -2.86
N LEU A 69 -12.18 -6.57 -1.55
CA LEU A 69 -11.72 -5.30 -0.98
C LEU A 69 -10.32 -4.91 -1.49
N LEU A 70 -9.37 -5.86 -1.48
CA LEU A 70 -8.02 -5.65 -2.01
C LEU A 70 -8.02 -5.35 -3.51
N SER A 71 -8.93 -5.96 -4.27
CA SER A 71 -9.11 -5.67 -5.69
C SER A 71 -9.58 -4.23 -5.91
N ASN A 72 -10.56 -3.77 -5.14
CA ASN A 72 -11.06 -2.40 -5.23
C ASN A 72 -9.98 -1.37 -4.87
N ILE A 73 -9.27 -1.57 -3.75
CA ILE A 73 -8.13 -0.72 -3.37
C ILE A 73 -7.07 -0.71 -4.49
N SER A 74 -6.76 -1.87 -5.08
CA SER A 74 -5.77 -1.94 -6.16
C SER A 74 -6.19 -1.14 -7.39
N LYS A 75 -7.48 -1.13 -7.74
CA LYS A 75 -8.01 -0.31 -8.84
C LYS A 75 -7.91 1.18 -8.54
N GLU A 76 -8.26 1.61 -7.33
CA GLU A 76 -8.16 3.02 -6.94
C GLU A 76 -6.71 3.50 -6.93
N ILE A 77 -5.77 2.70 -6.41
CA ILE A 77 -4.34 3.02 -6.45
C ILE A 77 -3.82 3.13 -7.90
N ILE A 78 -4.27 2.27 -8.82
CA ILE A 78 -3.94 2.39 -10.26
C ILE A 78 -4.36 3.77 -10.79
N LYS A 79 -5.57 4.24 -10.45
CA LYS A 79 -6.05 5.54 -10.91
C LYS A 79 -5.25 6.70 -10.32
N ILE A 80 -4.83 6.59 -9.07
CA ILE A 80 -3.92 7.57 -8.47
C ILE A 80 -2.59 7.60 -9.22
N GLU A 81 -1.96 6.44 -9.45
CA GLU A 81 -0.71 6.30 -10.21
C GLU A 81 -0.80 6.93 -11.60
N GLU A 82 -1.84 6.58 -12.37
CA GLU A 82 -2.12 7.09 -13.71
C GLU A 82 -2.27 8.62 -13.68
N SER A 83 -2.99 9.17 -12.70
CA SER A 83 -3.23 10.61 -12.57
C SER A 83 -1.98 11.42 -12.20
N LEU A 84 -0.96 10.77 -11.64
CA LEU A 84 0.31 11.38 -11.25
C LEU A 84 1.38 11.24 -12.34
N GLN A 85 1.22 10.33 -13.30
CA GLN A 85 2.25 9.98 -14.28
C GLN A 85 2.82 11.19 -15.05
N SER A 86 1.98 12.15 -15.44
CA SER A 86 2.42 13.33 -16.20
C SER A 86 2.94 14.47 -15.33
N SER A 87 2.45 14.61 -14.09
CA SER A 87 2.79 15.75 -13.23
C SER A 87 3.91 15.43 -12.24
N HIS A 88 3.93 14.22 -11.69
CA HIS A 88 4.86 13.75 -10.66
C HIS A 88 5.32 12.32 -11.02
N PRO A 89 6.10 12.15 -12.12
CA PRO A 89 6.45 10.83 -12.65
C PRO A 89 7.23 9.96 -11.66
N LYS A 90 8.05 10.57 -10.78
CA LYS A 90 8.74 9.85 -9.71
C LYS A 90 7.78 9.21 -8.72
N TRP A 91 6.78 9.96 -8.25
CA TRP A 91 5.77 9.45 -7.32
C TRP A 91 4.95 8.33 -7.95
N SER A 92 4.56 8.50 -9.22
CA SER A 92 3.88 7.46 -10.00
C SER A 92 4.71 6.17 -10.06
N LEU A 93 6.02 6.27 -10.31
CA LEU A 93 6.92 5.11 -10.33
C LEU A 93 7.01 4.40 -8.98
N VAL A 94 7.18 5.15 -7.88
CA VAL A 94 7.24 4.56 -6.53
C VAL A 94 5.93 3.86 -6.16
N ILE A 95 4.78 4.47 -6.49
CA ILE A 95 3.46 3.85 -6.29
C ILE A 95 3.34 2.54 -7.07
N LYS A 96 3.80 2.53 -8.32
CA LYS A 96 3.81 1.33 -9.16
C LYS A 96 4.64 0.21 -8.54
N ASP A 97 5.82 0.54 -8.02
CA ASP A 97 6.70 -0.43 -7.35
C ASP A 97 6.02 -1.00 -6.10
N ILE A 98 5.42 -0.15 -5.26
CA ILE A 98 4.66 -0.58 -4.07
C ILE A 98 3.54 -1.54 -4.47
N ARG A 99 2.79 -1.26 -5.54
CA ARG A 99 1.72 -2.15 -6.01
C ARG A 99 2.22 -3.54 -6.37
N GLU A 100 3.35 -3.63 -7.08
CA GLU A 100 3.89 -4.93 -7.47
C GLU A 100 4.41 -5.69 -6.24
N LEU A 101 5.11 -5.01 -5.33
CA LEU A 101 5.55 -5.61 -4.07
C LEU A 101 4.37 -6.13 -3.23
N GLU A 102 3.30 -5.35 -3.12
CA GLU A 102 2.08 -5.75 -2.41
C GLU A 102 1.41 -6.97 -3.05
N LYS A 103 1.38 -7.03 -4.38
CA LYS A 103 0.86 -8.19 -5.11
C LYS A 103 1.69 -9.44 -4.81
N GLN A 104 3.02 -9.35 -4.85
CA GLN A 104 3.90 -10.47 -4.53
C GLN A 104 3.73 -10.91 -3.06
N LYS A 105 3.67 -9.96 -2.12
CA LYS A 105 3.38 -10.24 -0.71
C LYS A 105 2.06 -10.99 -0.54
N PHE A 106 1.01 -10.57 -1.24
CA PHE A 106 -0.30 -11.23 -1.16
C PHE A 106 -0.26 -12.67 -1.68
N ILE A 107 0.38 -12.91 -2.83
CA ILE A 107 0.56 -14.27 -3.40
C ILE A 107 1.33 -15.18 -2.42
N LEU A 108 2.40 -14.66 -1.81
CA LEU A 108 3.16 -15.43 -0.83
C LEU A 108 2.34 -15.69 0.44
N THR A 109 1.52 -14.72 0.86
CA THR A 109 0.63 -14.88 2.02
C THR A 109 -0.40 -15.99 1.79
N THR A 110 -1.01 -16.06 0.62
CA THR A 110 -1.95 -17.16 0.30
C THR A 110 -1.23 -18.51 0.23
N HIS A 111 -0.04 -18.55 -0.36
CA HIS A 111 0.77 -19.78 -0.39
C HIS A 111 1.17 -20.24 1.03
N TYR A 112 1.57 -19.32 1.90
CA TYR A 112 1.84 -19.60 3.31
C TYR A 112 0.63 -20.26 3.99
N GLN A 113 -0.57 -19.72 3.76
CA GLN A 113 -1.79 -20.25 4.36
C GLN A 113 -2.16 -21.64 3.83
N ILE A 114 -1.96 -21.90 2.54
CA ILE A 114 -2.15 -23.23 1.95
C ILE A 114 -1.21 -24.24 2.62
N LEU A 115 0.09 -23.93 2.71
CA LEU A 115 1.07 -24.82 3.35
C LEU A 115 0.74 -25.07 4.83
N LYS A 116 0.31 -24.05 5.56
CA LYS A 116 -0.12 -24.18 6.96
C LYS A 116 -1.37 -25.05 7.12
N THR A 117 -2.33 -24.92 6.20
CA THR A 117 -3.54 -25.75 6.18
C THR A 117 -3.17 -27.20 5.92
N GLU A 118 -2.28 -27.45 4.98
CA GLU A 118 -1.77 -28.79 4.66
C GLU A 118 -1.05 -29.43 5.85
N ILE A 119 -0.17 -28.70 6.52
CA ILE A 119 0.50 -29.18 7.75
C ILE A 119 -0.55 -29.53 8.82
N ASN A 120 -1.55 -28.66 9.02
CA ASN A 120 -2.59 -28.88 10.03
C ASN A 120 -3.41 -30.14 9.74
N ALA A 121 -3.88 -30.31 8.50
CA ALA A 121 -4.63 -31.48 8.07
C ALA A 121 -3.82 -32.77 8.22
N ASN A 122 -2.55 -32.77 7.78
CA ASN A 122 -1.67 -33.93 7.93
C ASN A 122 -1.39 -34.26 9.41
N THR A 123 -1.18 -33.26 10.26
CA THR A 123 -0.95 -33.46 11.70
C THR A 123 -2.18 -34.04 12.40
N GLN A 124 -3.39 -33.65 11.97
CA GLN A 124 -4.64 -34.23 12.50
C GLN A 124 -4.78 -35.69 12.09
N LEU A 125 -4.58 -36.02 10.82
CA LEU A 125 -4.63 -37.40 10.32
C LEU A 125 -3.63 -38.32 11.04
N GLN A 126 -2.42 -37.83 11.34
CA GLN A 126 -1.44 -38.60 12.11
C GLN A 126 -1.93 -38.97 13.51
N LYS A 127 -2.57 -38.03 14.21
CA LYS A 127 -3.12 -38.26 15.55
C LYS A 127 -4.28 -39.26 15.53
N GLU A 128 -5.13 -39.19 14.50
CA GLU A 128 -6.29 -40.08 14.37
C GLU A 128 -5.90 -41.52 14.07
N HIS A 129 -4.84 -41.74 13.29
CA HIS A 129 -4.46 -43.06 12.79
C HIS A 129 -3.26 -43.70 13.49
N ASN A 130 -2.66 -43.07 14.52
CA ASN A 130 -1.49 -43.56 15.26
C ASN A 130 -0.36 -44.08 14.33
N PHE A 131 -0.08 -43.35 13.24
CA PHE A 131 1.00 -43.74 12.33
C PHE A 131 2.35 -43.70 13.07
N SER A 132 3.16 -44.75 12.92
CA SER A 132 4.51 -44.84 13.50
C SER A 132 5.43 -43.73 12.97
N GLU A 133 6.31 -43.23 13.83
CA GLU A 133 7.45 -42.40 13.43
C GLU A 133 8.27 -43.15 12.35
N GLY A 134 8.50 -42.48 11.20
CA GLY A 134 9.30 -43.03 10.09
C GLY A 134 8.57 -43.16 8.74
N ASN A 135 7.29 -42.79 8.64
CA ASN A 135 6.56 -42.79 7.37
C ASN A 135 6.83 -41.52 6.53
N CYS A 136 6.66 -41.65 5.21
CA CYS A 136 6.65 -40.58 4.19
C CYS A 136 5.86 -39.32 4.62
N PHE A 137 4.86 -39.49 5.48
CA PHE A 137 4.06 -38.42 6.08
C PHE A 137 4.87 -37.42 6.93
N ASN A 138 5.81 -37.90 7.75
CA ASN A 138 6.63 -37.02 8.59
C ASN A 138 7.63 -36.23 7.76
N GLU A 139 8.16 -36.85 6.71
CA GLU A 139 9.06 -36.19 5.76
C GLU A 139 8.33 -35.08 5.00
N HIS A 140 7.10 -35.34 4.55
CA HIS A 140 6.25 -34.36 3.89
C HIS A 140 5.91 -33.17 4.80
N VAL A 141 5.47 -33.42 6.05
CA VAL A 141 5.18 -32.34 7.01
C VAL A 141 6.42 -31.48 7.25
N LYS A 142 7.59 -32.10 7.44
CA LYS A 142 8.86 -31.40 7.62
C LYS A 142 9.26 -30.57 6.38
N GLU A 143 9.01 -31.09 5.18
CA GLU A 143 9.22 -30.33 3.94
C GLU A 143 8.31 -29.10 3.88
N CYS A 144 7.02 -29.25 4.20
CA CYS A 144 6.09 -28.14 4.26
C CYS A 144 6.48 -27.11 5.33
N GLU A 145 6.96 -27.53 6.50
CA GLU A 145 7.47 -26.62 7.54
C GLU A 145 8.69 -25.80 7.08
N ASN A 146 9.60 -26.43 6.34
CA ASN A 146 10.73 -25.74 5.72
C ASN A 146 10.23 -24.70 4.71
N LYS A 147 9.29 -25.08 3.83
CA LYS A 147 8.68 -24.14 2.85
C LYS A 147 7.96 -22.99 3.54
N VAL A 148 7.22 -23.25 4.61
CA VAL A 148 6.56 -22.22 5.43
C VAL A 148 7.57 -21.21 5.94
N THR A 149 8.72 -21.66 6.44
CA THR A 149 9.79 -20.77 6.94
C THR A 149 10.34 -19.89 5.82
N ILE A 150 10.60 -20.48 4.65
CA ILE A 150 11.10 -19.75 3.47
C ILE A 150 10.08 -18.70 3.02
N VAL A 151 8.83 -19.09 2.83
CA VAL A 151 7.76 -18.18 2.38
C VAL A 151 7.52 -17.07 3.40
N HIS A 152 7.57 -17.38 4.70
CA HIS A 152 7.42 -16.38 5.76
C HIS A 152 8.54 -15.33 5.72
N ASN A 153 9.79 -15.74 5.52
CA ASN A 153 10.92 -14.82 5.39
C ASN A 153 10.78 -13.93 4.14
N GLU A 154 10.32 -14.48 3.01
CA GLU A 154 10.07 -13.68 1.81
C GLU A 154 8.92 -12.68 2.04
N ILE A 155 7.83 -13.05 2.71
CA ILE A 155 6.75 -12.10 3.08
C ILE A 155 7.32 -10.95 3.92
N PHE A 156 8.18 -11.25 4.89
CA PHE A 156 8.82 -10.24 5.73
C PHE A 156 9.68 -9.29 4.88
N LYS A 157 10.52 -9.83 3.99
CA LYS A 157 11.32 -9.05 3.06
C LYS A 157 10.48 -8.12 2.18
N TYR A 158 9.39 -8.61 1.58
CA TYR A 158 8.48 -7.76 0.81
C TYR A 158 7.83 -6.67 1.67
N THR A 159 7.55 -6.95 2.93
CA THR A 159 7.01 -5.96 3.87
C THR A 159 8.00 -4.83 4.11
N GLU A 160 9.27 -5.15 4.38
CA GLU A 160 10.33 -4.14 4.55
C GLU A 160 10.50 -3.30 3.28
N MET A 161 10.56 -3.92 2.10
CA MET A 161 10.67 -3.20 0.82
C MET A 161 9.48 -2.24 0.58
N ILE A 162 8.26 -2.62 0.99
CA ILE A 162 7.08 -1.75 0.90
C ILE A 162 7.23 -0.57 1.85
N ILE A 163 7.68 -0.79 3.08
CA ILE A 163 7.90 0.27 4.07
C ILE A 163 8.96 1.27 3.56
N GLU A 164 10.09 0.78 3.06
CA GLU A 164 11.14 1.62 2.47
C GLU A 164 10.59 2.51 1.35
N LYS A 165 9.77 1.95 0.46
CA LYS A 165 9.15 2.71 -0.64
C LYS A 165 8.09 3.71 -0.16
N LEU A 166 7.34 3.38 0.88
CA LEU A 166 6.41 4.31 1.51
C LEU A 166 7.15 5.48 2.15
N ASP A 167 8.29 5.22 2.78
CA ASP A 167 9.11 6.27 3.38
C ASP A 167 9.80 7.13 2.31
N GLU A 168 10.32 6.54 1.23
CA GLU A 168 10.80 7.28 0.04
C GLU A 168 9.74 8.28 -0.44
N LEU A 169 8.49 7.84 -0.55
CA LEU A 169 7.38 8.70 -0.99
C LEU A 169 7.04 9.80 0.01
N LYS A 170 7.15 9.54 1.33
CA LYS A 170 6.96 10.55 2.37
C LYS A 170 8.06 11.61 2.33
N TYR A 171 9.31 11.22 2.12
CA TYR A 171 10.42 12.17 1.97
C TYR A 171 10.21 13.06 0.75
N GLU A 172 9.88 12.49 -0.40
CA GLU A 172 9.60 13.26 -1.62
C GLU A 172 8.40 14.22 -1.45
N LEU A 173 7.37 13.83 -0.71
CA LEU A 173 6.24 14.72 -0.38
C LEU A 173 6.68 15.87 0.54
N ASN A 174 7.53 15.61 1.53
CA ASN A 174 8.04 16.64 2.43
C ASN A 174 8.93 17.66 1.69
N ASP A 175 9.81 17.17 0.81
CA ASP A 175 10.65 18.01 -0.03
C ASP A 175 9.82 18.90 -0.98
N TYR A 176 8.73 18.35 -1.52
CA TYR A 176 7.77 19.11 -2.31
C TYR A 176 7.18 20.29 -1.51
N PHE A 177 6.73 20.07 -0.27
CA PHE A 177 6.23 21.15 0.57
C PHE A 177 7.30 22.21 0.90
N ASN A 178 8.53 21.78 1.17
CA ASN A 178 9.64 22.71 1.42
C ASN A 178 9.94 23.58 0.18
N SER A 179 9.92 22.99 -1.01
CA SER A 179 10.17 23.72 -2.27
C SER A 179 9.09 24.77 -2.60
N ILE A 180 7.87 24.58 -2.11
CA ILE A 180 6.75 25.53 -2.32
C ILE A 180 6.77 26.64 -1.24
N GLY A 181 7.32 26.36 -0.06
CA GLY A 181 7.42 27.30 1.06
C GLY A 181 8.50 28.38 0.92
N GLU A 182 9.46 28.23 0.00
CA GLU A 182 10.60 29.16 -0.17
C GLU A 182 10.35 30.37 -1.10
N TYR A 183 9.11 30.60 -1.56
CA TYR A 183 8.80 31.83 -2.31
C TYR A 183 8.72 33.04 -1.36
N GLU A 184 9.87 33.64 -1.06
CA GLU A 184 9.94 34.98 -0.46
C GLU A 184 9.20 36.01 -1.35
N PRO A 185 8.40 36.92 -0.76
CA PRO A 185 7.78 37.99 -1.53
C PRO A 185 8.86 38.93 -2.05
N THR A 186 9.01 38.99 -3.37
CA THR A 186 9.85 40.01 -4.03
C THR A 186 9.49 41.40 -3.50
N PRO A 187 10.45 42.20 -3.01
CA PRO A 187 10.17 43.58 -2.62
C PRO A 187 9.90 44.38 -3.90
N ASN A 188 8.62 44.53 -4.20
CA ASN A 188 8.14 45.42 -5.24
C ASN A 188 8.21 46.86 -4.72
N THR A 189 9.34 47.53 -4.95
CA THR A 189 9.39 49.00 -4.93
C THR A 189 10.02 49.50 -6.21
N ASN A 190 9.21 49.41 -7.27
CA ASN A 190 9.38 50.24 -8.44
C ASN A 190 8.83 51.64 -8.11
N THR A 191 9.71 52.55 -7.69
CA THR A 191 9.46 54.00 -7.83
C THR A 191 10.77 54.63 -8.26
N LYS A 192 10.86 54.90 -9.57
CA LYS A 192 11.98 55.50 -10.27
C LYS A 192 11.64 56.98 -10.52
N CYS A 193 12.68 57.82 -10.53
CA CYS A 193 12.77 59.22 -11.04
C CYS A 193 12.23 60.32 -10.08
N SER A 194 12.86 61.49 -9.89
CA SER A 194 13.91 62.20 -10.64
C SER A 194 14.46 63.38 -9.82
N HIS A 195 15.77 63.65 -10.03
CA HIS A 195 16.48 64.93 -10.19
C HIS A 195 16.46 66.08 -9.13
N ASP A 196 17.68 66.37 -8.67
CA ASP A 196 18.41 67.66 -8.72
C ASP A 196 18.26 68.82 -7.69
N HIS A 197 19.47 69.21 -7.25
CA HIS A 197 20.02 70.55 -6.97
C HIS A 197 19.79 71.25 -5.61
N ASP A 198 20.82 71.11 -4.77
CA ASP A 198 21.78 72.17 -4.37
C ASP A 198 21.25 73.61 -4.25
N HIS A 199 21.29 74.17 -3.03
CA HIS A 199 21.83 75.52 -2.78
C HIS A 199 22.02 75.80 -1.27
N SER A 200 23.27 76.11 -0.93
CA SER A 200 23.74 77.20 -0.06
C SER A 200 23.03 77.46 1.28
N ASN A 201 23.76 77.24 2.39
CA ASN A 201 23.53 77.97 3.63
C ASN A 201 24.81 78.70 4.05
N HIS A 202 24.75 80.03 4.00
CA HIS A 202 25.71 80.99 4.54
C HIS A 202 24.92 82.06 5.30
N HIS A 203 25.49 82.54 6.42
CA HIS A 203 24.99 83.56 7.37
C HIS A 203 23.96 83.02 8.38
N HIS A 204 24.09 83.22 9.69
CA HIS A 204 24.77 84.25 10.49
C HIS A 204 25.61 83.64 11.62
#